data_AF-A0A6A6UBA4-F1
#
_entry.id   AF-A0A6A6UBA4-F1
#
_cell.length_a   1.000
_cell.length_b   1.000
_cell.length_c   1.000
_cell.angle_alpha   90.00
_cell.angle_beta   90.00
_cell.angle_gamma   90.00
#
_symmetry.space_group_name_H-M   'P 1'
#
loop_
_entity.id
_entity.type
_entity.pdbx_description
1 polymer ?
#
loop_
_entity_poly.entity_id
_entity_poly.type
_entity_poly.pdbx_seq_one_letter_code
_entity_poly.pdbx_strand_id
1 'polypeptide(L)'
;MIEANIDDPAGIPAYTALSYTWGNHNSTVTITIEGSPLDISQNLGDALCQVVQKAYKTSPYLWVDQICINQRDLAERGDQVRYMGYIYERAAEVCIWLGDGTPDGDHDLAIDVVPSLSSESAWNAVNKLSQRLWWSRAWV
;
A
#
# COMPACT_ATOMS: atom_id res chain seq x y z
N MET A 1 12.90 -3.57 -10.05
CA MET A 1 11.44 -3.66 -10.22
C MET A 1 11.16 -4.93 -11.01
N ILE A 2 10.11 -5.66 -10.66
CA ILE A 2 9.68 -6.84 -11.42
C ILE A 2 8.30 -6.56 -11.99
N GLU A 3 8.07 -6.98 -13.23
CA GLU A 3 6.74 -6.98 -13.83
C GLU A 3 6.13 -8.37 -13.64
N ALA A 4 4.85 -8.42 -13.27
CA ALA A 4 4.13 -9.66 -13.07
C ALA A 4 2.77 -9.58 -13.78
N ASN A 5 2.35 -10.67 -14.40
CA ASN A 5 1.08 -10.74 -15.12
C ASN A 5 -0.03 -11.24 -14.18
N ILE A 6 -1.09 -10.45 -14.06
CA ILE A 6 -2.23 -10.77 -13.19
C ILE A 6 -3.01 -12.02 -13.64
N ASP A 7 -3.00 -12.30 -14.95
CA ASP A 7 -3.62 -13.46 -15.57
C ASP A 7 -2.78 -14.74 -15.46
N ASP A 8 -1.51 -14.62 -15.02
CA ASP A 8 -0.63 -15.74 -14.68
C ASP A 8 -0.28 -15.74 -13.18
N PRO A 9 -1.22 -16.16 -12.32
CA PRO A 9 -1.01 -16.17 -10.88
C PRO A 9 0.15 -17.04 -10.39
N ALA A 10 0.63 -18.00 -11.19
CA ALA A 10 1.78 -18.83 -10.84
C ALA A 10 3.11 -18.10 -11.07
N GLY A 11 3.13 -17.11 -11.96
CA GLY A 11 4.28 -16.24 -12.22
C GLY A 11 4.45 -15.09 -11.23
N ILE A 12 3.48 -14.86 -10.34
CA ILE A 12 3.53 -13.77 -9.34
C ILE A 12 4.28 -14.27 -8.09
N PRO A 13 5.46 -13.73 -7.75
CA PRO A 13 6.14 -14.08 -6.51
C PRO A 13 5.35 -13.60 -5.30
N ALA A 14 5.49 -14.25 -4.15
CA ALA A 14 4.86 -13.78 -2.91
C ALA A 14 5.29 -12.33 -2.59
N TYR A 15 4.35 -11.47 -2.25
CA TYR A 15 4.60 -10.05 -1.99
C TYR A 15 3.79 -9.54 -0.80
N THR A 16 4.29 -8.50 -0.16
CA THR A 16 3.57 -7.70 0.83
C THR A 16 2.89 -6.54 0.11
N ALA A 17 1.60 -6.30 0.37
CA ALA A 17 0.91 -5.11 -0.12
C ALA A 17 0.89 -4.02 0.95
N LEU A 18 1.24 -2.78 0.58
CA LEU A 18 1.11 -1.62 1.46
C LEU A 18 -0.26 -0.95 1.26
N SER A 19 -1.01 -0.79 2.35
CA SER A 19 -2.24 -0.01 2.39
C SER A 19 -1.98 1.26 3.20
N TYR A 20 -2.09 2.41 2.57
CA TYR A 20 -1.82 3.71 3.18
C TYR A 20 -2.71 4.78 2.56
N THR A 21 -2.84 5.93 3.23
CA THR A 21 -3.51 7.09 2.63
C THR A 21 -2.51 7.90 1.80
N TRP A 22 -2.86 8.32 0.60
CA TRP A 22 -1.94 9.12 -0.23
C TRP A 22 -1.56 10.47 0.41
N GLY A 23 -2.37 10.98 1.34
CA GLY A 23 -2.10 12.21 2.08
C GLY A 23 -2.29 13.46 1.21
N ASN A 24 -1.69 14.58 1.63
CA ASN A 24 -1.70 15.82 0.86
C ASN A 24 -0.70 15.74 -0.30
N HIS A 25 -1.15 15.95 -1.53
CA HIS A 25 -0.32 15.90 -2.73
C HIS A 25 0.71 17.04 -2.82
N ASN A 26 0.61 18.07 -1.98
CA ASN A 26 1.52 19.22 -1.99
C ASN A 26 2.86 18.97 -1.30
N SER A 27 3.05 17.81 -0.66
CA SER A 27 4.30 17.44 0.01
C SER A 27 4.80 16.12 -0.55
N THR A 28 5.87 16.17 -1.33
CA THR A 28 6.50 15.01 -1.95
C THR A 28 7.94 14.81 -1.47
N VAL A 29 8.40 13.57 -1.54
CA VAL A 29 9.79 13.18 -1.36
C VAL A 29 10.23 12.36 -2.56
N THR A 30 11.50 12.47 -2.93
CA THR A 30 12.05 11.72 -4.06
C THR A 30 12.74 10.45 -3.55
N ILE A 31 12.34 9.30 -4.09
CA ILE A 31 13.03 8.03 -3.91
C ILE A 31 13.74 7.63 -5.21
N THR A 32 14.72 6.73 -5.12
CA THR A 32 15.43 6.21 -6.29
C THR A 32 15.01 4.77 -6.55
N ILE A 33 14.47 4.51 -7.74
CA ILE A 33 14.14 3.16 -8.21
C ILE A 33 15.01 2.86 -9.41
N GLU A 34 15.88 1.84 -9.30
CA GLU A 34 16.79 1.41 -10.37
C GLU A 34 17.63 2.57 -10.97
N GLY A 35 18.04 3.51 -10.12
CA GLY A 35 18.82 4.68 -10.53
C GLY A 35 17.99 5.84 -11.10
N SER A 36 16.67 5.67 -11.25
CA SER A 36 15.76 6.74 -11.69
C SER A 36 15.04 7.38 -10.50
N PRO A 37 14.95 8.72 -10.44
CA PRO A 37 14.19 9.40 -9.40
C PRO A 37 12.69 9.25 -9.62
N LEU A 38 11.95 8.98 -8.55
CA LEU A 38 10.49 8.96 -8.51
C LEU A 38 10.01 9.80 -7.32
N ASP A 39 9.12 10.75 -7.61
CA ASP A 39 8.46 11.55 -6.58
C ASP A 39 7.24 10.79 -6.03
N ILE A 40 7.23 10.62 -4.72
CA ILE A 40 6.15 10.00 -3.95
C ILE A 40 5.62 10.99 -2.91
N SER A 41 4.43 10.75 -2.36
CA SER A 41 3.93 11.59 -1.27
C SER A 41 4.79 11.41 -0.01
N GLN A 42 4.91 12.48 0.79
CA GLN A 42 5.63 12.42 2.07
C GLN A 42 5.10 11.27 2.95
N ASN A 43 3.77 11.10 3.00
CA ASN A 43 3.17 10.03 3.79
C ASN A 43 3.56 8.62 3.30
N LEU A 44 3.75 8.43 1.99
CA LEU A 44 4.31 7.18 1.49
C LEU A 44 5.77 7.02 1.90
N GLY A 45 6.56 8.09 1.85
CA GLY A 45 7.95 8.07 2.33
C GLY A 45 8.05 7.61 3.78
N ASP A 46 7.21 8.17 4.66
CA ASP A 46 7.16 7.82 6.07
C ASP A 46 6.71 6.35 6.26
N ALA A 47 5.69 5.92 5.51
CA ALA A 47 5.23 4.53 5.51
C ALA A 47 6.34 3.56 5.08
N LEU A 48 7.06 3.85 3.98
CA LEU A 48 8.14 3.01 3.47
C LEU A 48 9.27 2.88 4.50
N CYS A 49 9.66 3.97 5.16
CA CYS A 49 10.66 3.93 6.22
C CYS A 49 10.26 2.94 7.34
N GLN A 50 9.00 2.96 7.74
CA GLN A 50 8.48 2.09 8.80
C GLN A 50 8.35 0.63 8.33
N VAL A 51 7.88 0.40 7.10
CA VAL A 51 7.78 -0.93 6.48
C VAL A 51 9.15 -1.57 6.37
N VAL A 52 10.15 -0.80 5.93
CA VAL A 52 11.53 -1.29 5.82
C VAL A 52 12.07 -1.71 7.20
N GLN A 53 11.74 -0.97 8.25
CA GLN A 53 12.21 -1.26 9.60
C GLN A 53 11.48 -2.46 10.26
N LYS A 54 10.20 -2.70 9.93
CA LYS A 54 9.35 -3.66 10.65
C LYS A 54 8.97 -4.93 9.86
N ALA A 55 8.81 -4.84 8.53
CA ALA A 55 8.10 -5.84 7.72
C ALA A 55 8.97 -6.65 6.72
N TYR A 56 10.27 -6.39 6.59
CA TYR A 56 11.16 -7.15 5.68
C TYR A 56 11.37 -8.65 6.02
N LYS A 57 10.62 -9.21 6.98
CA LYS A 57 10.83 -10.58 7.46
C LYS A 57 10.14 -11.65 6.61
N THR A 58 9.14 -11.29 5.81
CA THR A 58 8.17 -12.22 5.20
C THR A 58 8.23 -12.28 3.68
N SER A 59 8.47 -11.17 2.98
CA SER A 59 8.77 -11.16 1.54
C SER A 59 9.77 -10.08 1.14
N PRO A 60 10.69 -10.33 0.17
CA PRO A 60 11.53 -9.29 -0.40
C PRO A 60 10.77 -8.36 -1.36
N TYR A 61 9.52 -8.66 -1.71
CA TYR A 61 8.71 -7.88 -2.65
C TYR A 61 7.63 -7.08 -1.94
N LEU A 62 7.58 -5.79 -2.23
CA LEU A 62 6.58 -4.85 -1.72
C LEU A 62 5.80 -4.28 -2.90
N TRP A 63 4.48 -4.40 -2.86
CA TRP A 63 3.58 -3.73 -3.80
C TRP A 63 3.03 -2.44 -3.17
N VAL A 64 3.15 -1.34 -3.91
CA VAL A 64 2.71 0.00 -3.52
C VAL A 64 2.06 0.68 -4.71
N ASP A 65 0.79 1.06 -4.60
CA ASP A 65 0.01 1.62 -5.72
C ASP A 65 0.70 2.80 -6.45
N GLN A 66 1.26 3.77 -5.73
CA GLN A 66 1.88 4.97 -6.30
C GLN A 66 3.20 4.67 -7.03
N ILE A 67 3.80 3.49 -6.80
CA ILE A 67 5.05 3.05 -7.42
C ILE A 67 4.80 2.02 -8.52
N CYS A 68 3.94 1.03 -8.26
CA CYS A 68 3.69 -0.11 -9.14
C CYS A 68 2.68 0.19 -10.24
N ILE A 69 1.81 1.19 -10.07
CA ILE A 69 0.85 1.62 -11.10
C ILE A 69 1.43 2.82 -11.81
N ASN A 70 1.40 2.81 -13.14
CA ASN A 70 1.78 3.98 -13.92
C ASN A 70 0.75 5.11 -13.72
N GLN A 71 1.11 6.07 -12.88
CA GLN A 71 0.20 7.17 -12.53
C GLN A 71 -0.07 8.15 -13.68
N ARG A 72 0.70 8.05 -14.77
CA ARG A 72 0.58 8.93 -15.96
C ARG A 72 -0.33 8.36 -17.03
N ASP A 73 -0.59 7.05 -17.01
CA ASP A 73 -1.53 6.40 -17.92
C ASP A 73 -2.87 6.20 -17.21
N LEU A 74 -3.85 7.02 -17.61
CA LEU A 74 -5.18 6.98 -17.01
C LEU A 74 -5.95 5.70 -17.35
N ALA A 75 -5.68 5.09 -18.51
CA ALA A 75 -6.33 3.85 -18.92
C ALA A 75 -5.77 2.69 -18.09
N GLU A 76 -4.44 2.56 -18.02
CA GLU A 76 -3.78 1.55 -17.18
C GLU A 76 -4.19 1.71 -15.72
N ARG A 77 -4.18 2.94 -15.19
CA ARG A 77 -4.60 3.21 -13.81
C ARG A 77 -6.04 2.77 -13.57
N GLY A 78 -6.93 2.99 -14.54
CA GLY A 78 -8.32 2.52 -14.46
C GLY A 78 -8.41 1.00 -14.34
N ASP A 79 -7.63 0.27 -15.14
CA ASP A 79 -7.57 -1.19 -15.11
C ASP A 79 -6.95 -1.69 -13.79
N GLN A 80 -5.85 -1.09 -13.34
CA GLN A 80 -5.20 -1.45 -12.07
C GLN A 80 -6.11 -1.21 -10.87
N VAL A 81 -6.90 -0.13 -10.87
CA VAL A 81 -7.91 0.13 -9.83
C VAL A 81 -8.97 -0.99 -9.80
N ARG A 82 -9.40 -1.49 -10.95
CA ARG A 82 -10.33 -2.64 -11.02
C ARG A 82 -9.72 -3.92 -10.44
N TYR A 83 -8.40 -4.06 -10.53
CA TYR A 83 -7.67 -5.21 -10.01
C TYR A 83 -7.24 -5.10 -8.55
N MET A 84 -7.44 -3.95 -7.88
CA MET A 84 -6.99 -3.76 -6.49
C MET A 84 -7.48 -4.86 -5.55
N GLY A 85 -8.75 -5.27 -5.66
CA GLY A 85 -9.28 -6.36 -4.82
C GLY A 85 -8.49 -7.66 -4.97
N TYR A 86 -8.18 -8.05 -6.20
CA TYR A 86 -7.40 -9.25 -6.51
C TYR A 86 -5.95 -9.14 -6.04
N ILE A 87 -5.35 -7.95 -6.15
CA ILE A 87 -3.98 -7.69 -5.67
C ILE A 87 -3.92 -7.84 -4.15
N TYR A 88 -4.80 -7.16 -3.41
CA TYR A 88 -4.80 -7.26 -1.95
C TYR A 88 -5.17 -8.66 -1.44
N GLU A 89 -6.08 -9.37 -2.12
CA GLU A 89 -6.44 -10.76 -1.77
C GLU A 89 -5.27 -11.73 -1.90
N ARG A 90 -4.38 -11.51 -2.88
CA ARG A 90 -3.27 -12.42 -3.19
C ARG A 90 -1.94 -12.02 -2.57
N ALA A 91 -1.89 -10.89 -1.87
CA ALA A 91 -0.74 -10.51 -1.09
C ALA A 91 -0.49 -11.58 0.00
N ALA A 92 0.76 -11.94 0.23
CA ALA A 92 1.13 -12.85 1.32
C ALA A 92 0.79 -12.23 2.70
N GLU A 93 0.84 -10.91 2.76
CA GLU A 93 0.39 -10.11 3.88
C GLU A 93 0.05 -8.70 3.40
N VAL A 94 -0.82 -8.03 4.15
CA VAL A 94 -1.10 -6.61 3.94
C VAL A 94 -0.55 -5.84 5.13
N CYS A 95 0.32 -4.88 4.85
CA CYS A 95 0.83 -3.92 5.81
C CYS A 95 -0.04 -2.66 5.77
N ILE A 96 -0.68 -2.33 6.88
CA ILE A 96 -1.53 -1.13 6.98
C ILE A 96 -0.76 0.01 7.67
N TRP A 97 -0.60 1.13 6.96
CA TRP A 97 -0.07 2.38 7.48
C TRP A 97 -1.19 3.36 7.81
N LEU A 98 -1.30 3.72 9.08
CA LEU A 98 -2.36 4.60 9.59
C LEU A 98 -1.95 6.08 9.68
N GLY A 99 -0.65 6.39 9.50
CA GLY A 99 -0.05 7.71 9.70
C GLY A 99 0.90 7.73 10.90
N ASP A 100 1.73 8.77 10.97
CA ASP A 100 2.48 9.09 12.20
C ASP A 100 1.47 9.61 13.24
N GLY A 101 1.64 9.21 14.50
CA GLY A 101 0.69 9.47 15.59
C GLY A 101 0.25 10.93 15.65
N THR A 102 -1.03 11.17 15.89
CA THR A 102 -1.45 12.50 16.35
C THR A 102 -0.78 12.81 17.70
N PRO A 103 -0.53 14.09 18.03
CA PRO A 103 0.20 14.49 19.24
C PRO A 103 -0.40 14.01 20.59
N ASP A 104 -1.58 13.39 20.59
CA ASP A 104 -2.27 12.89 21.79
C ASP A 104 -1.85 11.47 22.21
N GLY A 105 -0.60 11.07 21.97
CA GLY A 105 0.08 10.07 22.80
C GLY A 105 -0.20 8.59 22.54
N ASP A 106 -0.91 8.22 21.47
CA ASP A 106 -0.89 6.83 20.98
C ASP A 106 0.40 6.59 20.18
N HIS A 107 1.52 6.39 20.90
CA HIS A 107 2.82 6.02 20.35
C HIS A 107 2.88 4.58 19.79
N ASP A 108 1.73 4.00 19.51
CA ASP A 108 1.55 2.62 19.06
C ASP A 108 0.70 2.58 17.78
N LEU A 109 1.06 3.36 16.76
CA LEU A 109 0.46 3.21 15.43
C LEU A 109 1.22 2.14 14.65
N ALA A 110 0.71 0.93 14.84
CA ALA A 110 1.22 -0.33 14.33
C ALA A 110 1.15 -0.39 12.81
N ILE A 111 2.26 -0.81 12.20
CA ILE A 111 2.15 -1.65 11.01
C ILE A 111 1.43 -2.91 11.50
N ASP A 112 0.15 -3.01 11.20
CA ASP A 112 -0.57 -4.26 11.38
C ASP A 112 -0.24 -5.11 10.16
N VAL A 113 0.49 -6.19 10.40
CA VAL A 113 0.81 -7.19 9.38
C VAL A 113 -0.27 -8.23 9.47
N VAL A 114 -1.18 -8.19 8.51
CA VAL A 114 -2.30 -9.10 8.50
C VAL A 114 -1.99 -10.25 7.52
N PRO A 115 -1.83 -11.51 8.00
CA PRO A 115 -1.64 -12.67 7.14
C PRO A 115 -2.93 -13.11 6.42
N SER A 116 -4.09 -12.59 6.83
CA SER A 116 -5.40 -12.80 6.22
C SER A 116 -6.39 -11.72 6.69
N LEU A 117 -7.11 -11.06 5.75
CA LEU A 117 -8.17 -10.08 6.05
C LEU A 117 -9.32 -10.62 6.94
N SER A 118 -9.30 -11.91 7.30
CA SER A 118 -10.26 -12.56 8.19
C SER A 118 -10.07 -12.27 9.69
N SER A 119 -9.01 -11.59 10.11
CA SER A 119 -8.81 -11.28 11.55
C SER A 119 -9.67 -10.08 11.99
N GLU A 120 -10.13 -10.09 13.24
CA GLU A 120 -10.99 -9.03 13.78
C GLU A 120 -10.25 -7.68 13.87
N SER A 121 -8.93 -7.71 14.10
CA SER A 121 -8.04 -6.55 14.02
C SER A 121 -7.94 -6.01 12.59
N ALA A 122 -7.84 -6.90 11.60
CA ALA A 122 -7.82 -6.53 10.18
C ALA A 122 -9.14 -5.93 9.74
N TRP A 123 -10.28 -6.51 10.14
CA TRP A 123 -11.59 -5.94 9.88
C TRP A 123 -11.78 -4.60 10.58
N ASN A 124 -11.21 -4.38 11.77
CA ASN A 124 -11.24 -3.07 12.42
C ASN A 124 -10.35 -2.05 11.70
N ALA A 125 -9.18 -2.44 11.21
CA ALA A 125 -8.30 -1.59 10.41
C ALA A 125 -8.94 -1.26 9.05
N VAL A 126 -9.51 -2.26 8.37
CA VAL A 126 -10.30 -2.12 7.13
C VAL A 126 -11.53 -1.26 7.37
N ASN A 127 -12.27 -1.43 8.48
CA ASN A 127 -13.41 -0.59 8.83
C ASN A 127 -12.99 0.86 9.10
N LYS A 128 -11.88 1.09 9.83
CA LYS A 128 -11.32 2.43 10.05
C LYS A 128 -10.85 3.07 8.75
N LEU A 129 -10.27 2.30 7.83
CA LEU A 129 -9.93 2.76 6.49
C LEU A 129 -11.19 3.04 5.65
N SER A 130 -12.22 2.20 5.73
CA SER A 130 -13.50 2.33 5.02
C SER A 130 -14.26 3.62 5.36
N GLN A 131 -14.02 4.15 6.56
CA GLN A 131 -14.59 5.41 7.02
C GLN A 131 -13.76 6.64 6.64
N ARG A 132 -12.55 6.47 6.08
CA ARG A 132 -11.74 7.58 5.56
C ARG A 132 -12.17 7.90 4.12
N LEU A 133 -12.18 9.19 3.78
CA LEU A 133 -12.77 9.83 2.59
C LEU A 133 -12.46 9.20 1.21
N TRP A 134 -11.52 8.28 1.11
CA TRP A 134 -11.18 7.59 -0.14
C TRP A 134 -12.00 6.31 -0.37
N TRP A 135 -12.45 5.62 0.69
CA TRP A 135 -13.35 4.45 0.56
C TRP A 135 -14.82 4.84 0.32
N SER A 136 -15.23 6.05 0.68
CA SER A 136 -16.56 6.57 0.36
C SER A 136 -16.71 7.05 -1.09
N ARG A 137 -15.63 6.98 -1.89
CA ARG A 137 -15.71 7.02 -3.36
C ARG A 137 -15.80 5.59 -3.89
N ALA A 138 -16.90 4.92 -3.55
CA ALA A 138 -17.34 3.75 -4.28
C ALA A 138 -17.55 4.17 -5.75
N TRP A 139 -16.71 3.66 -6.63
CA TRP A 139 -16.87 3.86 -8.07
C TRP A 139 -18.01 2.95 -8.55
N VAL A 140 -19.07 3.56 -9.08
CA VAL A 140 -19.96 2.93 -10.06
C VAL A 140 -19.29 3.02 -11.42
#